data_AF-E8RUF2-F1
#
_entry.id   AF-E8RUF2-F1
#
_cell.length_a   1.000
_cell.length_b   1.000
_cell.length_c   1.000
_cell.angle_alpha   90.00
_cell.angle_beta   90.00
_cell.angle_gamma   90.00
#
_symmetry.space_group_name_H-M   'P 1'
#
loop_
_entity.id
_entity.type
_entity.pdbx_description
1 polymer ?
#
loop_
_entity_poly.entity_id
_entity_poly.type
_entity_poly.pdbx_seq_one_letter_code
_entity_poly.pdbx_strand_id
1 'polypeptide(L)'
;MKDQFRYLLAEKVLTPALTKPGINKVQIELKGYPSFVRDLWVVDVASGLKKPVKLAVSGVAKSFRDQLTAIPGLTLEDFKAGGKYDAIIASGLKAQPKAGEKPKLILGDLPAEVLAAVKAGTPLLAYVPEDGLAEGVAMQLSGLGLFTYAGQVGNLRAPWMGNWNYLRAHPIFDGLPVDQATSVWHQVEGQPSNGLLIDGPVIGPDGIEVIAAYSRDHDRHNGAATFTVRKDGMKVLVHRLPDMVAPLQRRFLINAIGWLAE
;
A
#
# COMPACT_ATOMS: atom_id res chain seq x y z
N MET A 1 -8.29 -25.00 -43.46
CA MET A 1 -8.89 -23.99 -42.55
C MET A 1 -7.74 -23.45 -41.70
N LYS A 2 -7.51 -22.13 -41.60
CA LYS A 2 -6.47 -21.61 -40.70
C LYS A 2 -6.99 -21.68 -39.27
N ASP A 3 -6.19 -22.19 -38.35
CA ASP A 3 -6.55 -22.22 -36.94
C ASP A 3 -6.72 -20.79 -36.43
N GLN A 4 -7.90 -20.49 -35.90
CA GLN A 4 -8.26 -19.17 -35.39
C GLN A 4 -8.67 -19.31 -33.92
N PHE A 5 -7.76 -18.97 -33.02
CA PHE A 5 -7.91 -19.13 -31.57
C PHE A 5 -8.78 -18.06 -30.88
N ARG A 6 -9.14 -16.97 -31.58
CA ARG A 6 -10.00 -15.91 -31.04
C ARG A 6 -10.85 -15.26 -32.13
N TYR A 7 -12.08 -14.91 -31.74
CA TYR A 7 -13.01 -14.13 -32.56
C TYR A 7 -13.37 -12.85 -31.80
N LEU A 8 -13.32 -11.70 -32.48
CA LEU A 8 -13.88 -10.47 -31.93
C LEU A 8 -15.41 -10.54 -32.07
N LEU A 9 -16.12 -10.49 -30.94
CA LEU A 9 -17.58 -10.55 -30.92
C LEU A 9 -18.20 -9.15 -30.90
N ALA A 10 -17.63 -8.25 -30.11
CA ALA A 10 -18.04 -6.85 -30.01
C ALA A 10 -16.88 -6.01 -29.43
N GLU A 11 -16.87 -4.72 -29.75
CA GLU A 11 -15.99 -3.71 -29.14
C GLU A 11 -16.80 -2.47 -28.76
N LYS A 12 -16.29 -1.66 -27.83
CA LYS A 12 -16.94 -0.40 -27.38
C LYS A 12 -18.38 -0.60 -26.88
N VAL A 13 -18.67 -1.76 -26.28
CA VAL A 13 -19.98 -2.06 -25.68
C VAL A 13 -20.25 -1.06 -24.55
N LEU A 14 -21.32 -0.27 -24.68
CA LEU A 14 -21.74 0.65 -23.64
C LEU A 14 -22.35 -0.15 -22.48
N THR A 15 -21.88 0.13 -21.28
CA THR A 15 -22.43 -0.44 -20.04
C THR A 15 -23.01 0.69 -19.19
N PRO A 16 -24.03 0.42 -18.35
CA PRO A 16 -24.45 1.38 -17.34
C PRO A 16 -23.29 1.75 -16.42
N ALA A 17 -23.32 2.96 -15.86
CA ALA A 17 -22.31 3.38 -14.90
C ALA A 17 -22.30 2.47 -13.66
N LEU A 18 -21.10 2.05 -13.24
CA LEU A 18 -20.88 1.28 -12.03
C LEU A 18 -20.94 2.19 -10.81
N THR A 19 -22.12 2.28 -10.19
CA THR A 19 -22.40 3.22 -9.11
C THR A 19 -22.34 2.61 -7.70
N LYS A 20 -22.21 1.28 -7.60
CA LYS A 20 -22.19 0.55 -6.33
C LYS A 20 -20.80 -0.01 -6.05
N PRO A 21 -20.14 0.40 -4.95
CA PRO A 21 -18.89 -0.21 -4.52
C PRO A 21 -19.03 -1.70 -4.19
N GLY A 22 -17.94 -2.45 -4.29
CA GLY A 22 -17.87 -3.90 -4.08
C GLY A 22 -17.94 -4.72 -5.36
N ILE A 23 -18.23 -6.01 -5.22
CA ILE A 23 -18.30 -6.95 -6.33
C ILE A 23 -19.56 -6.68 -7.17
N ASN A 24 -19.35 -6.33 -8.43
CA ASN A 24 -20.37 -6.25 -9.47
C ASN A 24 -20.19 -7.41 -10.44
N LYS A 25 -21.27 -7.86 -11.08
CA LYS A 25 -21.22 -8.96 -12.05
C LYS A 25 -21.44 -8.44 -13.46
N VAL A 26 -20.51 -8.78 -14.36
CA VAL A 26 -20.67 -8.58 -15.79
C VAL A 26 -21.03 -9.92 -16.41
N GLN A 27 -22.17 -9.96 -17.09
CA GLN A 27 -22.67 -11.15 -17.78
C GLN A 27 -22.68 -10.91 -19.29
N ILE A 28 -22.09 -11.84 -20.02
CA ILE A 28 -22.11 -11.87 -21.48
C ILE A 28 -22.97 -13.07 -21.89
N GLU A 29 -23.98 -12.81 -22.71
CA GLU A 29 -24.84 -13.82 -23.30
C GLU A 29 -24.67 -13.83 -24.82
N LEU A 30 -24.43 -15.01 -25.37
CA LEU A 30 -24.33 -15.24 -26.80
C LEU A 30 -25.35 -16.30 -27.17
N LYS A 31 -26.23 -16.01 -28.12
CA LYS A 31 -27.27 -16.94 -28.53
C LYS A 31 -26.64 -18.28 -28.96
N GLY A 32 -27.10 -19.37 -28.33
CA GLY A 32 -26.59 -20.72 -28.61
C GLY A 32 -25.35 -21.13 -27.80
N TYR A 33 -24.87 -20.28 -26.87
CA TYR A 33 -23.73 -20.56 -25.99
C TYR A 33 -24.10 -20.35 -24.52
N PRO A 34 -23.39 -20.98 -23.58
CA PRO A 34 -23.55 -20.72 -22.15
C PRO A 34 -23.26 -19.25 -21.80
N SER A 35 -24.00 -18.72 -20.83
CA SER A 35 -23.72 -17.40 -20.25
C SER A 35 -22.34 -17.38 -19.59
N PHE A 36 -21.61 -16.30 -19.79
CA PHE A 36 -20.31 -16.09 -19.17
C PHE A 36 -20.42 -14.97 -18.14
N VAL A 37 -20.07 -15.25 -16.89
CA VAL A 37 -20.12 -14.28 -15.79
C VAL A 37 -18.71 -14.00 -15.29
N ARG A 38 -18.41 -12.72 -15.05
CA ARG A 38 -17.18 -12.26 -14.41
C ARG A 38 -17.48 -11.25 -13.32
N ASP A 39 -16.72 -11.36 -12.26
CA ASP A 39 -16.74 -10.40 -11.16
C ASP A 39 -15.87 -9.19 -11.53
N LEU A 40 -16.37 -8.01 -11.19
CA LEU A 40 -15.70 -6.74 -11.35
C LEU A 40 -15.73 -6.01 -10.01
N TRP A 41 -14.57 -5.68 -9.48
CA TRP A 41 -14.47 -4.95 -8.23
C TRP A 41 -14.60 -3.44 -8.48
N VAL A 42 -15.60 -2.81 -7.86
CA VAL A 42 -15.82 -1.37 -7.95
C VAL A 42 -15.40 -0.72 -6.64
N VAL A 43 -14.53 0.28 -6.72
CA VAL A 43 -13.93 0.93 -5.56
C VAL A 43 -14.50 2.32 -5.41
N ASP A 44 -14.95 2.66 -4.20
CA ASP A 44 -15.36 4.02 -3.89
C ASP A 44 -14.15 4.92 -3.69
N VAL A 45 -13.89 5.73 -4.72
CA VAL A 45 -12.85 6.77 -4.73
C VAL A 45 -13.41 8.19 -4.63
N ALA A 46 -14.75 8.32 -4.57
CA ALA A 46 -15.43 9.60 -4.55
C ALA A 46 -15.62 10.10 -3.11
N SER A 47 -15.87 9.18 -2.17
CA SER A 47 -15.87 9.50 -0.75
C SER A 47 -14.45 9.84 -0.31
N GLY A 48 -14.20 11.12 -0.05
CA GLY A 48 -12.94 11.60 0.52
C GLY A 48 -12.83 11.31 2.01
N LEU A 49 -12.03 12.12 2.72
CA LEU A 49 -11.88 12.00 4.17
C LEU A 49 -13.16 12.42 4.90
N LYS A 50 -13.52 11.69 5.97
CA LYS A 50 -14.73 11.97 6.79
C LYS A 50 -14.68 13.31 7.51
N LYS A 51 -13.48 13.82 7.79
CA LYS A 51 -13.19 15.13 8.38
C LYS A 51 -11.99 15.74 7.66
N PRO A 52 -11.83 17.06 7.66
CA PRO A 52 -10.60 17.69 7.18
C PRO A 52 -9.39 17.14 7.96
N VAL A 53 -8.32 16.78 7.24
CA VAL A 53 -7.06 16.31 7.82
C VAL A 53 -5.91 17.15 7.29
N LYS A 54 -5.01 17.55 8.18
CA LYS A 54 -3.76 18.25 7.87
C LYS A 54 -2.59 17.28 7.98
N LEU A 55 -1.97 16.95 6.85
CA LEU A 55 -0.80 16.07 6.79
C LEU A 55 0.48 16.82 6.45
N ALA A 56 1.57 16.40 7.10
CA ALA A 56 2.91 16.72 6.67
C ALA A 56 3.48 15.62 5.76
N VAL A 57 4.22 16.01 4.73
CA VAL A 57 5.03 15.08 3.92
C VAL A 57 6.52 15.33 4.11
N SER A 58 7.31 14.25 4.17
CA SER A 58 8.76 14.31 4.28
C SER A 58 9.42 13.28 3.37
N GLY A 59 10.25 13.76 2.44
CA GLY A 59 11.04 12.91 1.56
C GLY A 59 10.18 11.89 0.83
N VAL A 60 9.22 12.36 0.02
CA VAL A 60 8.32 11.54 -0.82
C VAL A 60 8.49 11.91 -2.30
N ALA A 61 8.22 10.94 -3.19
CA ALA A 61 8.24 11.19 -4.63
C ALA A 61 7.14 12.16 -5.08
N LYS A 62 7.38 12.90 -6.17
CA LYS A 62 6.42 13.87 -6.71
C LYS A 62 5.10 13.20 -7.13
N SER A 63 5.19 12.08 -7.85
CA SER A 63 4.02 11.31 -8.28
C SER A 63 3.13 10.90 -7.11
N PHE A 64 3.74 10.48 -6.00
CA PHE A 64 3.00 10.14 -4.78
C PHE A 64 2.38 11.36 -4.12
N ARG A 65 3.09 12.50 -4.09
CA ARG A 65 2.52 13.78 -3.63
C ARG A 65 1.30 14.21 -4.47
N ASP A 66 1.35 13.99 -5.78
CA ASP A 66 0.25 14.30 -6.69
C ASP A 66 -0.97 13.40 -6.39
N GLN A 67 -0.76 12.12 -6.09
CA GLN A 67 -1.83 11.21 -5.64
C GLN A 67 -2.50 11.70 -4.34
N LEU A 68 -1.69 12.12 -3.36
CA LEU A 68 -2.21 12.66 -2.09
C LEU A 68 -3.02 13.93 -2.30
N THR A 69 -2.52 14.86 -3.11
CA THR A 69 -3.18 16.15 -3.39
C THR A 69 -4.55 15.98 -4.05
N ALA A 70 -4.78 14.85 -4.73
CA ALA A 70 -6.06 14.52 -5.34
C ALA A 70 -7.12 14.01 -4.33
N ILE A 71 -6.80 13.83 -3.04
CA ILE A 71 -7.73 13.33 -2.03
C ILE A 71 -8.61 14.47 -1.47
N PRO A 72 -9.94 14.42 -1.61
CA PRO A 72 -10.82 15.43 -1.05
C PRO A 72 -10.77 15.44 0.48
N GLY A 73 -10.70 16.64 1.07
CA GLY A 73 -10.63 16.84 2.51
C GLY A 73 -9.20 16.78 3.10
N LEU A 74 -8.18 16.63 2.25
CA LEU A 74 -6.78 16.60 2.68
C LEU A 74 -6.09 17.95 2.43
N THR A 75 -5.47 18.51 3.47
CA THR A 75 -4.51 19.61 3.38
C THR A 75 -3.10 19.06 3.53
N LEU A 76 -2.24 19.31 2.53
CA LEU A 76 -0.88 18.79 2.48
C LEU A 76 0.15 19.91 2.65
N GLU A 77 1.09 19.74 3.57
CA GLU A 77 2.20 20.66 3.80
C GLU A 77 3.54 19.92 3.83
N ASP A 78 4.63 20.61 3.52
CA ASP A 78 5.97 20.08 3.79
C ASP A 78 6.17 20.01 5.31
N PHE A 79 6.78 18.91 5.76
CA PHE A 79 7.10 18.75 7.17
C PHE A 79 8.02 19.86 7.66
N LYS A 80 7.64 20.48 8.79
CA LYS A 80 8.46 21.43 9.54
C LYS A 80 8.50 20.99 10.99
N ALA A 81 9.70 20.99 11.59
CA ALA A 81 9.86 20.67 13.00
C ALA A 81 9.00 21.60 13.88
N GLY A 82 8.30 21.02 14.86
CA GLY A 82 7.37 21.75 15.74
C GLY A 82 6.02 22.12 15.10
N GLY A 83 5.78 21.79 13.83
CA GLY A 83 4.48 21.94 13.20
C GLY A 83 3.42 21.03 13.81
N LYS A 84 2.16 21.47 13.78
CA LYS A 84 1.00 20.66 14.21
C LYS A 84 0.35 20.03 12.99
N TYR A 85 0.28 18.70 13.00
CA TYR A 85 -0.26 17.86 11.93
C TYR A 85 -1.06 16.72 12.55
N ASP A 86 -2.08 16.23 11.85
CA ASP A 86 -2.83 15.06 12.28
C ASP A 86 -2.02 13.77 12.06
N ALA A 87 -1.15 13.74 11.03
CA ALA A 87 -0.16 12.71 10.80
C ALA A 87 0.95 13.18 9.84
N ILE A 88 2.01 12.38 9.74
CA ILE A 88 3.12 12.54 8.80
C ILE A 88 3.10 11.38 7.80
N ILE A 89 3.38 11.65 6.53
CA ILE A 89 3.71 10.63 5.55
C ILE A 89 5.16 10.81 5.11
N ALA A 90 5.95 9.74 5.17
CA ALA A 90 7.34 9.78 4.76
C ALA A 90 7.79 8.48 4.07
N SER A 91 8.69 8.59 3.09
CA SER A 91 9.27 7.42 2.40
C SER A 91 10.77 7.27 2.61
N GLY A 92 11.42 8.19 3.35
CA GLY A 92 12.87 8.19 3.54
C GLY A 92 13.66 8.57 2.30
N LEU A 93 13.02 9.18 1.29
CA LEU A 93 13.69 9.59 0.05
C LEU A 93 14.46 10.90 0.27
N LYS A 94 15.79 10.86 0.15
CA LYS A 94 16.65 12.06 0.27
C LYS A 94 16.68 12.93 -0.98
N ALA A 95 16.65 12.30 -2.16
CA ALA A 95 16.67 12.97 -3.46
C ALA A 95 16.05 12.04 -4.51
N GLN A 96 15.38 12.60 -5.52
CA GLN A 96 14.90 11.79 -6.63
C GLN A 96 16.09 11.30 -7.46
N PRO A 97 16.15 10.00 -7.81
CA PRO A 97 17.17 9.49 -8.71
C PRO A 97 17.06 10.20 -10.06
N LYS A 98 18.20 10.62 -10.63
CA LYS A 98 18.25 11.20 -11.98
C LYS A 98 18.01 10.11 -13.01
N ALA A 99 17.26 10.42 -14.06
CA ALA A 99 16.98 9.48 -15.15
C ALA A 99 18.29 8.95 -15.75
N GLY A 100 18.44 7.61 -15.82
CA GLY A 100 19.57 6.93 -16.45
C GLY A 100 20.67 6.43 -15.52
N GLU A 101 20.62 6.71 -14.21
CA GLU A 101 21.56 6.09 -13.26
C GLU A 101 21.16 4.65 -12.95
N LYS A 102 22.16 3.74 -12.87
CA LYS A 102 21.92 2.38 -12.38
C LYS A 102 21.37 2.46 -10.95
N PRO A 103 20.28 1.74 -10.62
CA PRO A 103 19.73 1.77 -9.28
C PRO A 103 20.79 1.27 -8.29
N LYS A 104 21.35 2.20 -7.50
CA LYS A 104 22.07 1.86 -6.28
C LYS A 104 21.03 1.67 -5.20
N LEU A 105 21.19 0.65 -4.37
CA LEU A 105 20.40 0.50 -3.16
C LEU A 105 20.74 1.70 -2.24
N ILE A 106 19.87 2.70 -2.20
CA ILE A 106 19.98 3.84 -1.29
C ILE A 106 19.07 3.53 -0.11
N LEU A 107 19.66 3.46 1.09
CA LEU A 107 18.89 3.27 2.30
C LEU A 107 18.00 4.48 2.53
N GLY A 108 16.72 4.21 2.80
CA GLY A 108 15.77 5.24 3.23
C GLY A 108 16.24 5.85 4.54
N ASP A 109 16.00 7.15 4.70
CA ASP A 109 16.39 7.88 5.90
C ASP A 109 15.32 8.90 6.24
N LEU A 110 14.57 8.64 7.30
CA LEU A 110 13.67 9.61 7.90
C LEU A 110 14.50 10.67 8.63
N PRO A 111 14.25 11.97 8.40
CA PRO A 111 14.89 13.03 9.17
C PRO A 111 14.71 12.83 10.68
N ALA A 112 15.73 13.19 11.47
CA ALA A 112 15.69 13.03 12.92
C ALA A 112 14.49 13.76 13.56
N GLU A 113 14.09 14.88 12.98
CA GLU A 113 12.94 15.68 13.42
C GLU A 113 11.61 14.96 13.15
N VAL A 114 11.51 14.14 12.10
CA VAL A 114 10.35 13.28 11.87
C VAL A 114 10.29 12.20 12.93
N LEU A 115 11.41 11.51 13.20
CA LEU A 115 11.48 10.48 14.25
C LEU A 115 11.16 11.07 15.64
N ALA A 116 11.62 12.30 15.92
CA ALA A 116 11.30 13.02 17.15
C ALA A 116 9.80 13.33 17.26
N ALA A 117 9.16 13.78 16.17
CA ALA A 117 7.71 14.03 16.15
C ALA A 117 6.91 12.74 16.37
N VAL A 118 7.34 11.63 15.78
CA VAL A 118 6.73 10.30 16.01
C VAL A 118 6.86 9.88 17.46
N LYS A 119 8.05 10.00 18.05
CA LYS A 119 8.29 9.72 19.47
C LYS A 119 7.47 10.61 20.39
N ALA A 120 7.11 11.82 19.96
CA ALA A 120 6.22 12.73 20.67
C ALA A 120 4.72 12.42 20.46
N GLY A 121 4.38 11.40 19.68
CA GLY A 121 3.01 10.91 19.48
C GLY A 121 2.36 11.31 18.16
N THR A 122 3.05 12.02 17.25
CA THR A 122 2.51 12.32 15.93
C THR A 122 2.44 11.03 15.08
N PRO A 123 1.27 10.63 14.56
CA PRO A 123 1.15 9.40 13.78
C PRO A 123 1.97 9.44 12.48
N LEU A 124 2.51 8.30 12.05
CA LEU A 124 3.32 8.16 10.84
C LEU A 124 2.75 7.11 9.89
N LEU A 125 2.62 7.47 8.61
CA LEU A 125 2.66 6.52 7.50
C LEU A 125 4.09 6.46 6.93
N ALA A 126 4.78 5.35 7.16
CA ALA A 126 6.02 5.03 6.47
C ALA A 126 5.67 4.34 5.14
N TYR A 127 5.62 5.11 4.05
CA TYR A 127 5.32 4.62 2.71
C TYR A 127 6.62 4.26 1.98
N VAL A 128 6.99 2.98 1.95
CA VAL A 128 8.34 2.55 1.55
C VAL A 128 8.29 1.47 0.45
N PRO A 129 7.84 1.79 -0.77
CA PRO A 129 7.59 0.81 -1.84
C PRO A 129 8.87 0.22 -2.47
N GLU A 130 10.05 0.70 -2.11
CA GLU A 130 11.34 0.23 -2.65
C GLU A 130 12.18 -0.44 -1.56
N ASP A 131 12.94 -1.48 -1.92
CA ASP A 131 13.74 -2.28 -0.98
C ASP A 131 14.71 -1.43 -0.14
N GLY A 132 15.40 -0.48 -0.77
CA GLY A 132 16.36 0.38 -0.08
C GLY A 132 15.70 1.34 0.90
N LEU A 133 14.58 1.95 0.49
CA LEU A 133 13.79 2.81 1.36
C LEU A 133 13.28 2.03 2.57
N ALA A 134 12.72 0.85 2.32
CA ALA A 134 12.17 -0.01 3.36
C ALA A 134 13.22 -0.48 4.36
N GLU A 135 14.40 -0.87 3.88
CA GLU A 135 15.52 -1.31 4.72
C GLU A 135 15.89 -0.24 5.75
N GLY A 136 16.22 0.97 5.28
CA GLY A 136 16.70 2.04 6.15
C GLY A 136 15.61 2.53 7.12
N VAL A 137 14.37 2.71 6.63
CA VAL A 137 13.25 3.14 7.47
C VAL A 137 12.89 2.08 8.51
N ALA A 138 12.90 0.79 8.17
CA ALA A 138 12.64 -0.29 9.12
C ALA A 138 13.70 -0.34 10.22
N MET A 139 14.98 -0.16 9.88
CA MET A 139 16.06 -0.05 10.88
C MET A 139 15.84 1.13 11.83
N GLN A 140 15.46 2.31 11.32
CA GLN A 140 15.20 3.49 12.16
C GLN A 140 14.01 3.29 13.10
N LEU A 141 12.89 2.76 12.58
CA LEU A 141 11.71 2.46 13.39
C LEU A 141 11.97 1.35 14.42
N SER A 142 12.75 0.33 14.06
CA SER A 142 13.23 -0.68 15.00
C SER A 142 14.11 -0.08 16.09
N GLY A 143 14.98 0.89 15.74
CA GLY A 143 15.79 1.65 16.68
C GLY A 143 14.99 2.52 17.66
N LEU A 144 13.74 2.87 17.34
CA LEU A 144 12.78 3.47 18.29
C LEU A 144 12.14 2.45 19.24
N GLY A 145 12.44 1.16 19.06
CA GLY A 145 11.89 0.07 19.87
C GLY A 145 10.48 -0.36 19.46
N LEU A 146 9.97 0.05 18.30
CA LEU A 146 8.62 -0.29 17.82
C LEU A 146 8.48 -1.80 17.54
N PHE A 147 9.52 -2.40 16.96
CA PHE A 147 9.60 -3.84 16.63
C PHE A 147 11.06 -4.25 16.46
N THR A 148 11.36 -5.53 16.46
CA THR A 148 12.66 -6.04 16.00
C THR A 148 12.61 -6.24 14.49
N TYR A 149 13.71 -5.95 13.80
CA TYR A 149 13.82 -6.09 12.36
C TYR A 149 14.98 -7.03 12.00
N ALA A 150 14.69 -8.05 11.19
CA ALA A 150 15.65 -9.09 10.80
C ALA A 150 15.95 -9.09 9.28
N GLY A 151 15.63 -8.00 8.58
CA GLY A 151 15.81 -7.87 7.13
C GLY A 151 14.54 -8.14 6.33
N GLN A 152 14.70 -8.36 5.03
CA GLN A 152 13.58 -8.57 4.10
C GLN A 152 13.50 -10.04 3.69
N VAL A 153 12.29 -10.50 3.33
CA VAL A 153 12.11 -11.83 2.69
C VAL A 153 12.95 -11.91 1.42
N GLY A 154 12.96 -10.82 0.64
CA GLY A 154 13.72 -10.66 -0.59
C GLY A 154 12.82 -10.72 -1.82
N ASN A 155 13.37 -10.25 -2.95
CA ASN A 155 12.63 -10.13 -4.20
C ASN A 155 12.22 -11.51 -4.78
N LEU A 156 11.35 -11.49 -5.81
CA LEU A 156 10.96 -12.71 -6.53
C LEU A 156 12.19 -13.49 -6.99
N ARG A 157 12.10 -14.83 -6.94
CA ARG A 157 13.17 -15.72 -7.40
C ARG A 157 13.06 -15.97 -8.90
N ALA A 158 11.90 -16.44 -9.35
CA ALA A 158 11.61 -16.73 -10.75
C ALA A 158 10.25 -16.12 -11.16
N PRO A 159 10.18 -15.38 -12.28
CA PRO A 159 8.99 -14.62 -12.67
C PRO A 159 7.77 -15.51 -12.98
N TRP A 160 7.98 -16.78 -13.34
CA TRP A 160 6.89 -17.72 -13.65
C TRP A 160 6.32 -18.43 -12.41
N MET A 161 7.01 -18.38 -11.26
CA MET A 161 6.55 -18.98 -10.00
C MET A 161 5.79 -17.96 -9.14
N GLY A 162 6.08 -16.67 -9.35
CA GLY A 162 5.33 -15.56 -8.78
C GLY A 162 5.66 -15.25 -7.33
N ASN A 163 4.95 -14.27 -6.81
CA ASN A 163 4.97 -13.83 -5.43
C ASN A 163 3.57 -13.37 -5.06
N TRP A 164 3.27 -13.45 -3.77
CA TRP A 164 1.92 -13.35 -3.28
C TRP A 164 1.87 -12.32 -2.16
N ASN A 165 1.04 -11.31 -2.38
CA ASN A 165 0.57 -10.43 -1.32
C ASN A 165 -0.80 -10.92 -0.87
N TYR A 166 -1.02 -10.87 0.44
CA TYR A 166 -2.30 -11.24 1.04
C TYR A 166 -2.77 -10.10 1.91
N LEU A 167 -4.02 -9.68 1.72
CA LEU A 167 -4.62 -8.63 2.53
C LEU A 167 -5.55 -9.27 3.55
N ARG A 168 -5.44 -8.85 4.80
CA ARG A 168 -6.37 -9.19 5.88
C ARG A 168 -7.46 -8.13 5.96
N ALA A 169 -8.69 -8.51 6.29
CA ALA A 169 -9.73 -7.56 6.61
C ALA A 169 -9.29 -6.63 7.75
N HIS A 170 -9.25 -5.33 7.46
CA HIS A 170 -8.86 -4.27 8.39
C HIS A 170 -9.44 -2.94 7.88
N PRO A 171 -9.80 -1.96 8.75
CA PRO A 171 -10.34 -0.67 8.32
C PRO A 171 -9.49 0.07 7.26
N ILE A 172 -8.17 -0.10 7.29
CA ILE A 172 -7.24 0.45 6.28
C ILE A 172 -7.50 -0.11 4.87
N PHE A 173 -7.99 -1.36 4.76
CA PHE A 173 -8.32 -2.00 3.49
C PHE A 173 -9.84 -2.06 3.21
N ASP A 174 -10.67 -1.30 3.93
CA ASP A 174 -12.11 -1.28 3.72
C ASP A 174 -12.48 -0.86 2.28
N GLY A 175 -13.35 -1.65 1.64
CA GLY A 175 -13.73 -1.51 0.24
C GLY A 175 -12.75 -2.11 -0.78
N LEU A 176 -11.66 -2.74 -0.33
CA LEU A 176 -10.68 -3.44 -1.16
C LEU A 176 -10.86 -4.97 -1.09
N PRO A 177 -10.28 -5.74 -2.03
CA PRO A 177 -10.26 -7.20 -1.95
C PRO A 177 -9.43 -7.68 -0.75
N VAL A 178 -10.09 -8.07 0.33
CA VAL A 178 -9.47 -8.57 1.58
C VAL A 178 -9.74 -10.06 1.78
N ASP A 179 -9.05 -10.64 2.77
CA ASP A 179 -9.06 -12.06 3.14
C ASP A 179 -8.72 -13.01 1.98
N GLN A 180 -7.82 -12.55 1.11
CA GLN A 180 -7.41 -13.26 -0.09
C GLN A 180 -6.03 -12.82 -0.58
N ALA A 181 -5.47 -13.59 -1.52
CA ALA A 181 -4.27 -13.21 -2.26
C ALA A 181 -4.62 -12.15 -3.32
N THR A 182 -3.85 -11.06 -3.39
CA THR A 182 -4.16 -9.88 -4.21
C THR A 182 -3.23 -9.60 -5.38
N SER A 183 -2.30 -10.52 -5.68
CA SER A 183 -1.27 -10.44 -6.75
C SER A 183 -1.86 -10.24 -8.17
N VAL A 184 -1.44 -10.98 -9.19
CA VAL A 184 -1.92 -10.82 -10.59
C VAL A 184 -3.45 -10.78 -10.72
N TRP A 185 -4.17 -11.44 -9.82
CA TRP A 185 -5.63 -11.54 -9.81
C TRP A 185 -6.36 -10.25 -9.37
N HIS A 186 -5.74 -9.41 -8.55
CA HIS A 186 -6.35 -8.19 -8.02
C HIS A 186 -5.47 -6.94 -8.23
N GLN A 187 -4.56 -7.03 -9.21
CA GLN A 187 -3.75 -5.92 -9.73
C GLN A 187 -2.88 -5.21 -8.68
N VAL A 188 -2.40 -5.96 -7.68
CA VAL A 188 -1.25 -5.54 -6.87
C VAL A 188 -0.01 -6.16 -7.52
N GLU A 189 0.86 -5.33 -8.12
CA GLU A 189 1.99 -5.85 -8.88
C GLU A 189 2.91 -6.72 -8.02
N GLY A 190 3.24 -7.91 -8.53
CA GLY A 190 4.14 -8.83 -7.83
C GLY A 190 5.57 -8.28 -7.75
N GLN A 191 6.04 -7.64 -8.81
CA GLN A 191 7.26 -6.83 -8.79
C GLN A 191 6.88 -5.37 -8.57
N PRO A 192 7.57 -4.60 -7.72
CA PRO A 192 8.71 -4.87 -6.85
C PRO A 192 8.31 -5.20 -5.38
N SER A 193 7.28 -6.03 -5.17
CA SER A 193 6.81 -6.36 -3.82
C SER A 193 7.86 -7.12 -3.00
N ASN A 194 7.89 -6.83 -1.70
CA ASN A 194 8.71 -7.52 -0.70
C ASN A 194 8.00 -7.48 0.67
N GLY A 195 8.49 -8.24 1.64
CA GLY A 195 8.01 -8.25 3.02
C GLY A 195 9.14 -8.07 4.01
N LEU A 196 8.85 -7.39 5.11
CA LEU A 196 9.78 -7.16 6.20
C LEU A 196 9.68 -8.29 7.24
N LEU A 197 10.81 -8.85 7.66
CA LEU A 197 10.89 -9.81 8.76
C LEU A 197 10.92 -9.02 10.06
N ILE A 198 9.76 -8.93 10.70
CA ILE A 198 9.57 -8.20 11.95
C ILE A 198 9.10 -9.14 13.05
N ASP A 199 9.44 -8.83 14.30
CA ASP A 199 8.94 -9.52 15.48
C ASP A 199 8.71 -8.54 16.64
N GLY A 200 7.88 -8.92 17.60
CA GLY A 200 7.47 -8.10 18.72
C GLY A 200 6.09 -8.47 19.26
N PRO A 201 5.61 -7.79 20.31
CA PRO A 201 4.34 -8.11 20.94
C PRO A 201 3.17 -7.91 19.97
N VAL A 202 2.34 -8.94 19.82
CA VAL A 202 1.18 -8.99 18.89
C VAL A 202 -0.15 -8.71 19.64
N ILE A 203 -0.09 -8.28 20.90
CA ILE A 203 -1.25 -8.36 21.81
C ILE A 203 -1.85 -6.97 22.08
N GLY A 204 -3.11 -6.79 21.66
CA GLY A 204 -3.96 -5.67 22.08
C GLY A 204 -3.69 -4.36 21.34
N PRO A 205 -4.24 -3.23 21.82
CA PRO A 205 -4.13 -1.93 21.16
C PRO A 205 -2.69 -1.38 21.09
N ASP A 206 -1.72 -2.01 21.77
CA ASP A 206 -0.34 -1.57 21.93
C ASP A 206 0.67 -2.63 21.42
N GLY A 207 0.50 -3.06 20.17
CA GLY A 207 1.36 -4.06 19.55
C GLY A 207 1.48 -3.93 18.03
N ILE A 208 2.07 -4.96 17.44
CA ILE A 208 2.21 -5.13 15.99
C ILE A 208 0.97 -5.84 15.45
N GLU A 209 0.36 -5.27 14.42
CA GLU A 209 -0.67 -5.95 13.63
C GLU A 209 -0.26 -5.99 12.16
N VAL A 210 0.03 -7.20 11.65
CA VAL A 210 0.31 -7.42 10.23
C VAL A 210 -1.02 -7.56 9.48
N ILE A 211 -1.31 -6.59 8.63
CA ILE A 211 -2.58 -6.49 7.88
C ILE A 211 -2.40 -6.77 6.38
N ALA A 212 -1.17 -6.77 5.90
CA ALA A 212 -0.81 -7.40 4.63
C ALA A 212 0.50 -8.19 4.78
N ALA A 213 0.53 -9.39 4.24
CA ALA A 213 1.69 -10.26 4.22
C ALA A 213 2.23 -10.42 2.80
N TYR A 214 3.52 -10.69 2.69
CA TYR A 214 4.22 -11.04 1.46
C TYR A 214 4.86 -12.41 1.61
N SER A 215 4.73 -13.22 0.57
CA SER A 215 5.51 -14.44 0.38
C SER A 215 5.98 -14.54 -1.06
N ARG A 216 6.99 -15.35 -1.29
CA ARG A 216 7.49 -15.69 -2.61
C ARG A 216 7.65 -17.20 -2.72
N ASP A 217 7.72 -17.66 -3.96
CA ASP A 217 7.77 -19.08 -4.26
C ASP A 217 8.79 -19.88 -3.41
N HIS A 218 8.30 -20.97 -2.82
CA HIS A 218 9.02 -21.89 -1.95
C HIS A 218 9.84 -21.22 -0.83
N ASP A 219 9.46 -20.01 -0.39
CA ASP A 219 10.05 -19.41 0.80
C ASP A 219 9.37 -19.93 2.05
N ARG A 220 10.17 -20.19 3.09
CA ARG A 220 9.66 -20.63 4.39
C ARG A 220 9.26 -19.44 5.27
N HIS A 221 9.60 -18.23 4.85
CA HIS A 221 9.30 -17.00 5.57
C HIS A 221 8.14 -16.25 4.90
N ASN A 222 7.25 -15.71 5.73
CA ASN A 222 6.27 -14.71 5.33
C ASN A 222 6.66 -13.39 5.99
N GLY A 223 6.79 -12.34 5.18
CA GLY A 223 7.14 -11.01 5.66
C GLY A 223 5.90 -10.11 5.79
N ALA A 224 6.00 -9.08 6.61
CA ALA A 224 4.99 -8.03 6.71
C ALA A 224 5.14 -7.06 5.54
N ALA A 225 4.09 -6.93 4.72
CA ALA A 225 4.03 -5.99 3.60
C ALA A 225 3.24 -4.73 3.97
N THR A 226 2.30 -4.82 4.91
CA THR A 226 1.68 -3.66 5.55
C THR A 226 1.34 -4.04 6.97
N PHE A 227 1.71 -3.19 7.92
CA PHE A 227 1.46 -3.45 9.33
C PHE A 227 1.34 -2.15 10.12
N THR A 228 0.59 -2.21 11.21
CA THR A 228 0.51 -1.12 12.18
C THR A 228 1.29 -1.49 13.42
N VAL A 229 1.90 -0.50 14.07
CA VAL A 229 2.49 -0.62 15.39
C VAL A 229 2.02 0.52 16.27
N ARG A 230 1.63 0.19 17.50
CA ARG A 230 1.37 1.16 18.57
C ARG A 230 2.21 0.79 19.78
N LYS A 231 3.00 1.73 20.28
CA LYS A 231 3.85 1.52 21.46
C LYS A 231 4.30 2.85 22.04
N ASP A 232 4.24 3.00 23.36
CA ASP A 232 4.72 4.19 24.08
C ASP A 232 4.17 5.52 23.51
N GLY A 233 2.89 5.52 23.10
CA GLY A 233 2.22 6.66 22.47
C GLY A 233 2.52 6.88 20.99
N MET A 234 3.49 6.16 20.41
CA MET A 234 3.78 6.17 18.98
C MET A 234 2.74 5.35 18.22
N LYS A 235 2.29 5.84 17.08
CA LYS A 235 1.35 5.17 16.17
C LYS A 235 1.91 5.19 14.75
N VAL A 236 2.30 4.03 14.24
CA VAL A 236 2.96 3.91 12.94
C VAL A 236 2.22 2.91 12.06
N LEU A 237 1.98 3.28 10.81
CA LEU A 237 1.58 2.39 9.73
C LEU A 237 2.77 2.28 8.77
N VAL A 238 3.30 1.09 8.59
CA VAL A 238 4.33 0.81 7.59
C VAL A 238 3.66 0.14 6.40
N HIS A 239 3.89 0.70 5.21
CA HIS A 239 3.37 0.18 3.95
C HIS A 239 4.53 -0.06 2.98
N ARG A 240 4.85 -1.35 2.77
CA ARG A 240 5.89 -1.83 1.85
C ARG A 240 5.29 -2.34 0.54
N LEU A 241 3.99 -2.58 0.43
CA LEU A 241 3.40 -2.97 -0.85
C LEU A 241 3.73 -1.92 -1.93
N PRO A 242 3.95 -2.34 -3.18
CA PRO A 242 4.05 -1.40 -4.29
C PRO A 242 2.70 -0.71 -4.51
N ASP A 243 2.72 0.36 -5.30
CA ASP A 243 1.51 1.05 -5.72
C ASP A 243 0.51 0.03 -6.31
N MET A 244 -0.70 0.04 -5.76
CA MET A 244 -1.80 -0.69 -6.35
C MET A 244 -2.30 0.06 -7.59
N VAL A 245 -3.16 -0.58 -8.40
CA VAL A 245 -3.88 0.17 -9.43
C VAL A 245 -4.64 1.36 -8.84
N ALA A 246 -4.70 2.45 -9.59
CA ALA A 246 -5.09 3.77 -9.10
C ALA A 246 -6.37 3.80 -8.22
N PRO A 247 -7.46 3.08 -8.54
CA PRO A 247 -8.64 3.08 -7.68
C PRO A 247 -8.38 2.46 -6.30
N LEU A 248 -7.69 1.32 -6.26
CA LEU A 248 -7.35 0.62 -5.01
C LEU A 248 -6.37 1.46 -4.18
N GLN A 249 -5.34 2.01 -4.84
CA GLN A 249 -4.34 2.87 -4.21
C GLN A 249 -4.98 4.09 -3.55
N ARG A 250 -5.88 4.77 -4.27
CA ARG A 250 -6.56 5.96 -3.74
C ARG A 250 -7.43 5.62 -2.52
N ARG A 251 -8.19 4.52 -2.57
CA ARG A 251 -9.04 4.10 -1.44
C ARG A 251 -8.20 3.66 -0.24
N PHE A 252 -7.10 2.93 -0.46
CA PHE A 252 -6.14 2.62 0.60
C PHE A 252 -5.61 3.89 1.27
N LEU A 253 -5.17 4.89 0.49
CA LEU A 253 -4.65 6.14 1.06
C LEU A 253 -5.71 6.89 1.87
N ILE A 254 -6.95 6.98 1.38
CA ILE A 254 -8.07 7.59 2.11
C ILE A 254 -8.28 6.89 3.47
N ASN A 255 -8.35 5.56 3.46
CA ASN A 255 -8.57 4.77 4.67
C ASN A 255 -7.37 4.87 5.64
N ALA A 256 -6.14 4.77 5.13
CA ALA A 256 -4.91 4.87 5.92
C ALA A 256 -4.78 6.24 6.60
N ILE A 257 -5.06 7.31 5.88
CA ILE A 257 -5.05 8.68 6.41
C ILE A 257 -6.15 8.85 7.46
N GLY A 258 -7.36 8.36 7.17
CA GLY A 258 -8.47 8.37 8.12
C GLY A 258 -8.10 7.64 9.41
N TRP A 259 -7.56 6.43 9.30
CA TRP A 259 -7.13 5.63 10.45
C TRP A 259 -6.02 6.30 11.26
N LEU A 260 -5.07 7.00 10.61
CA LEU A 260 -4.00 7.71 11.31
C LEU A 260 -4.53 8.91 12.10
N ALA A 261 -5.47 9.66 11.53
CA ALA A 261 -6.04 10.87 12.10
C ALA A 261 -7.16 10.64 13.15
N GLU A 262 -7.55 9.38 13.39
CA GLU A 262 -8.42 8.94 14.49
C GLU A 262 -7.67 8.80 15.82
#